data_AF-A0AAU3IWK4-F1
#
_entry.id   AF-A0AAU3IWK4-F1
#
_cell.length_a   1.000
_cell.length_b   1.000
_cell.length_c   1.000
_cell.angle_alpha   90.00
_cell.angle_beta   90.00
_cell.angle_gamma   90.00
#
_symmetry.space_group_name_H-M   'P 1'
#
loop_
_entity.id
_entity.type
_entity.pdbx_description
1 polymer ?
#
loop_
_entity_poly.entity_id
_entity_poly.type
_entity_poly.pdbx_seq_one_letter_code
_entity_poly.pdbx_strand_id
1 'polypeptide(L)'
;MDVLLAPTQTPQPTTEQPVQIPAEDRLIRVSAWQLSREGGPQQARRLLRSHVAERVDGPALDEADVVVSELATNAFVHTGGPCELRLVQYAGFPIVCEIADVGDQEDIVAKRLAEALVCPAVADDPDIAHLDEGGFGLSIVAALTKGHCGVRPARLYHSTQVGKSVWFALPALGRRSCDSAQPEFDPEESAAKAQSPSLPL
;
A
#
# COMPACT_ATOMS: atom_id res chain seq x y z
N MET A 1 -11.99 -21.92 54.54
CA MET A 1 -13.22 -21.73 53.77
C MET A 1 -13.00 -20.52 52.89
N ASP A 2 -12.90 -20.82 51.60
CA ASP A 2 -12.98 -20.02 50.37
C ASP A 2 -12.45 -18.59 50.33
N VAL A 3 -11.25 -18.46 49.72
CA VAL A 3 -10.78 -17.24 49.08
C VAL A 3 -11.40 -17.20 47.68
N LEU A 4 -12.36 -16.29 47.44
CA LEU A 4 -12.88 -16.01 46.11
C LEU A 4 -11.76 -15.42 45.24
N LEU A 5 -11.22 -16.23 44.33
CA LEU A 5 -10.42 -15.76 43.21
C LEU A 5 -11.36 -15.03 42.22
N ALA A 6 -11.16 -13.73 42.06
CA ALA A 6 -11.79 -12.98 40.99
C ALA A 6 -11.34 -13.53 39.63
N PRO A 7 -12.23 -13.63 38.62
CA PRO A 7 -11.84 -14.08 37.30
C PRO A 7 -10.86 -13.08 36.70
N THR A 8 -9.66 -13.55 36.37
CA THR A 8 -8.69 -12.85 35.54
C THR A 8 -9.35 -12.53 34.20
N GLN A 9 -9.82 -11.29 34.03
CA GLN A 9 -10.26 -10.80 32.72
C GLN A 9 -9.03 -10.73 31.81
N THR A 10 -8.97 -11.64 30.85
CA THR A 10 -8.08 -11.50 29.69
C THR A 10 -8.48 -10.21 28.97
N PRO A 11 -7.56 -9.26 28.72
CA PRO A 11 -7.91 -8.04 28.00
C PRO A 11 -8.42 -8.43 26.60
N GLN A 12 -9.65 -8.02 26.27
CA GLN A 12 -10.14 -8.11 24.90
C GLN A 12 -9.22 -7.25 24.00
N PRO A 13 -8.80 -7.75 22.83
CA PRO A 13 -8.03 -6.93 21.90
C PRO A 13 -8.89 -5.74 21.47
N THR A 14 -8.50 -4.56 21.92
CA THR A 14 -9.11 -3.30 21.51
C THR A 14 -8.84 -3.07 20.03
N THR A 15 -9.79 -2.50 19.31
CA THR A 15 -9.76 -2.22 17.86
C THR A 15 -8.52 -1.44 17.37
N GLU A 16 -7.76 -0.81 18.27
CA GLU A 16 -6.58 -0.02 17.95
C GLU A 16 -5.24 -0.76 18.18
N GLN A 17 -5.25 -1.90 18.88
CA GLN A 17 -4.02 -2.64 19.13
C GLN A 17 -3.82 -3.72 18.05
N PRO A 18 -2.69 -3.71 17.30
CA PRO A 18 -2.49 -4.67 16.24
C PRO A 18 -2.41 -6.08 16.80
N VAL A 19 -3.09 -7.01 16.14
CA VAL A 19 -2.70 -8.41 16.26
C VAL A 19 -1.37 -8.55 15.53
N GLN A 20 -0.30 -8.76 16.29
CA GLN A 20 1.00 -9.13 15.75
C GLN A 20 1.10 -10.64 15.68
N ILE A 21 1.53 -11.16 14.55
CA ILE A 21 1.79 -12.60 14.40
C ILE A 21 3.26 -12.82 14.79
N PRO A 22 3.55 -13.42 15.96
CA PRO A 22 4.93 -13.65 16.37
C PRO A 22 5.51 -14.78 15.53
N ALA A 23 6.68 -14.55 14.98
CA ALA A 23 7.56 -15.62 14.54
C ALA A 23 8.99 -15.16 14.84
N GLU A 24 9.55 -15.81 15.84
CA GLU A 24 10.96 -15.72 16.21
C GLU A 24 11.74 -16.11 14.94
N ASP A 25 12.66 -15.25 14.51
CA ASP A 25 13.42 -15.32 13.24
C ASP A 25 12.73 -14.88 11.93
N ARG A 26 11.48 -14.38 11.92
CA ARG A 26 10.90 -13.86 10.68
C ARG A 26 11.21 -12.39 10.44
N LEU A 27 11.97 -12.14 9.38
CA LEU A 27 12.12 -10.82 8.75
C LEU A 27 10.75 -10.24 8.38
N ILE A 28 9.75 -11.07 8.07
CA ILE A 28 8.41 -10.63 7.73
C ILE A 28 7.50 -10.59 8.96
N ARG A 29 6.94 -9.41 9.25
CA ARG A 29 5.90 -9.19 10.26
C ARG A 29 4.64 -8.67 9.60
N VAL A 30 3.49 -9.16 10.03
CA VAL A 30 2.18 -8.59 9.64
C VAL A 30 1.52 -8.05 10.89
N SER A 31 1.12 -6.79 10.83
CA SER A 31 0.26 -6.15 11.82
C SER A 31 -1.11 -5.96 11.20
N ALA A 32 -2.17 -6.41 11.87
CA ALA A 32 -3.54 -6.29 11.38
C ALA A 32 -4.44 -5.58 12.40
N TRP A 33 -5.33 -4.75 11.90
CA TRP A 33 -6.34 -4.02 12.67
C TRP A 33 -7.70 -4.16 12.02
N GLN A 34 -8.71 -4.43 12.83
CA GLN A 34 -10.10 -4.33 12.38
C GLN A 34 -10.50 -2.86 12.26
N LEU A 35 -11.09 -2.49 11.12
CA LEU A 35 -11.60 -1.15 10.87
C LEU A 35 -13.06 -1.02 11.31
N SER A 36 -13.41 0.09 11.96
CA SER A 36 -14.79 0.45 12.27
C SER A 36 -15.53 0.90 11.02
N ARG A 37 -16.81 0.55 10.92
CA ARG A 37 -17.66 1.05 9.83
C ARG A 37 -17.89 2.55 9.95
N GLU A 38 -18.02 3.04 11.18
CA GLU A 38 -18.11 4.46 11.50
C GLU A 38 -16.69 5.05 11.47
N GLY A 39 -16.31 5.65 10.34
CA GLY A 39 -15.02 6.35 10.19
C GLY A 39 -13.85 5.50 9.71
N GLY A 40 -14.09 4.32 9.13
CA GLY A 40 -13.06 3.39 8.67
C GLY A 40 -11.92 4.01 7.85
N PRO A 41 -12.18 4.84 6.82
CA PRO A 41 -11.12 5.51 6.07
C PRO A 41 -10.24 6.43 6.94
N GLN A 42 -10.84 7.18 7.88
CA GLN A 42 -10.10 8.04 8.79
C GLN A 42 -9.28 7.23 9.80
N GLN A 43 -9.82 6.11 10.29
CA GLN A 43 -9.11 5.18 11.15
C GLN A 43 -7.92 4.56 10.40
N ALA A 44 -8.11 4.15 9.15
CA ALA A 44 -7.07 3.55 8.33
C ALA A 44 -5.89 4.50 8.11
N ARG A 45 -6.14 5.77 7.77
CA ARG A 45 -5.09 6.81 7.69
C ARG A 45 -4.35 7.00 9.01
N ARG A 46 -5.09 7.11 10.12
CA ARG A 46 -4.50 7.29 11.46
C ARG A 46 -3.57 6.13 11.82
N LEU A 47 -4.01 4.90 11.57
CA LEU A 47 -3.24 3.68 11.84
C LEU A 47 -2.03 3.57 10.89
N LEU A 48 -2.18 3.90 9.61
CA LEU A 48 -1.07 3.91 8.66
C LEU A 48 0.01 4.90 9.11
N ARG A 49 -0.35 6.17 9.32
CA ARG A 49 0.56 7.23 9.76
C ARG A 49 1.32 6.85 11.03
N SER A 50 0.62 6.35 12.04
CA SER A 50 1.26 6.01 13.32
C SER A 50 2.30 4.90 13.22
N HIS A 51 2.24 4.05 12.18
CA HIS A 51 3.16 2.92 12.01
C HIS A 51 4.24 3.14 10.96
N VAL A 52 4.09 4.11 10.05
CA VAL A 52 5.01 4.28 8.92
C VAL A 52 5.65 5.67 8.82
N ALA A 53 5.19 6.67 9.59
CA ALA A 53 5.67 8.06 9.45
C ALA A 53 7.18 8.26 9.67
N GLU A 54 7.83 7.43 10.49
CA GLU A 54 9.28 7.50 10.69
C GLU A 54 10.09 6.86 9.53
N ARG A 55 9.43 6.13 8.64
CA ARG A 55 10.04 5.21 7.66
C ARG A 55 9.61 5.47 6.22
N VAL A 56 8.71 6.42 5.99
CA VAL A 56 8.21 6.84 4.68
C VAL A 56 8.36 8.35 4.62
N ASP A 57 8.76 8.90 3.47
CA ASP A 57 8.86 10.36 3.34
C ASP A 57 7.47 11.03 3.41
N GLY A 58 7.45 12.34 3.71
CA GLY A 58 6.21 13.10 3.89
C GLY A 58 5.29 13.07 2.64
N PRO A 59 5.79 13.39 1.44
CA PRO A 59 4.97 13.35 0.22
C PRO A 59 4.39 11.96 -0.09
N ALA A 60 5.19 10.89 0.04
CA ALA A 60 4.70 9.53 -0.18
C ALA A 60 3.75 9.06 0.93
N LEU A 61 3.91 9.58 2.16
CA LEU A 61 2.94 9.35 3.23
C LEU A 61 1.59 10.00 2.89
N ASP A 62 1.59 11.23 2.39
CA ASP A 62 0.37 11.92 1.96
C ASP A 62 -0.31 11.20 0.79
N GLU A 63 0.45 10.70 -0.19
CA GLU A 63 -0.10 9.84 -1.25
C GLU A 63 -0.67 8.53 -0.69
N ALA A 64 0.06 7.87 0.22
CA ALA A 64 -0.38 6.63 0.85
C ALA A 64 -1.66 6.81 1.70
N ASP A 65 -1.86 7.99 2.30
CA ASP A 65 -3.10 8.33 3.01
C ASP A 65 -4.31 8.41 2.09
N VAL A 66 -4.14 8.98 0.89
CA VAL A 66 -5.20 9.00 -0.12
C VAL A 66 -5.50 7.57 -0.54
N VAL A 67 -4.48 6.80 -0.92
CA VAL A 67 -4.62 5.41 -1.39
C VAL A 67 -5.33 4.54 -0.34
N VAL A 68 -4.89 4.57 0.93
CA VAL A 68 -5.51 3.75 1.98
C VAL A 68 -6.96 4.17 2.26
N SER A 69 -7.28 5.45 2.08
CA SER A 69 -8.65 5.96 2.25
C SER A 69 -9.58 5.48 1.16
N GLU A 70 -9.12 5.50 -0.10
CA GLU A 70 -9.88 5.00 -1.25
C GLU A 70 -10.10 3.50 -1.12
N LEU A 71 -9.07 2.73 -0.74
CA LEU A 71 -9.21 1.29 -0.53
C LEU A 71 -10.17 0.95 0.61
N ALA A 72 -10.10 1.67 1.74
CA ALA A 72 -11.02 1.49 2.85
C ALA A 72 -12.46 1.85 2.45
N THR A 73 -12.65 2.96 1.74
CA THR A 73 -13.96 3.39 1.22
C THR A 73 -14.54 2.32 0.30
N ASN A 74 -13.77 1.84 -0.67
CA ASN A 74 -14.19 0.79 -1.58
C ASN A 74 -14.59 -0.49 -0.83
N ALA A 75 -13.83 -0.90 0.18
CA ALA A 75 -14.18 -2.06 1.00
C ALA A 75 -15.53 -1.88 1.71
N PHE A 76 -15.81 -0.71 2.30
CA PHE A 76 -17.08 -0.46 3.00
C PHE A 76 -18.29 -0.19 2.09
N VAL A 77 -18.05 0.35 0.89
CA VAL A 77 -19.09 0.57 -0.12
C VAL A 77 -19.50 -0.75 -0.75
N HIS A 78 -18.52 -1.58 -1.14
CA HIS A 78 -18.78 -2.82 -1.86
C HIS A 78 -19.00 -4.03 -0.95
N THR A 79 -18.65 -3.94 0.34
CA THR A 79 -18.89 -5.01 1.31
C THR A 79 -19.59 -4.50 2.57
N GLY A 80 -20.60 -5.25 3.02
CA GLY A 80 -21.28 -5.01 4.30
C GLY A 80 -20.55 -5.63 5.51
N GLY A 81 -19.47 -6.38 5.26
CA GLY A 81 -18.82 -7.21 6.26
C GLY A 81 -17.61 -6.58 6.95
N PRO A 82 -16.91 -7.36 7.79
CA PRO A 82 -15.68 -6.92 8.44
C PRO A 82 -14.62 -6.49 7.42
N CYS A 83 -13.84 -5.48 7.79
CA CYS A 83 -12.75 -4.93 7.00
C CYS A 83 -11.52 -4.78 7.91
N GLU A 84 -10.33 -5.09 7.38
CA GLU A 84 -9.07 -5.02 8.11
C GLU A 84 -8.03 -4.20 7.35
N LEU A 85 -7.32 -3.34 8.07
CA LEU A 85 -6.04 -2.78 7.61
C LEU A 85 -4.92 -3.74 7.98
N ARG A 86 -3.99 -3.95 7.06
CA ARG A 86 -2.80 -4.78 7.28
C ARG A 86 -1.55 -4.04 6.82
N LEU A 87 -0.52 -4.12 7.64
CA LEU A 87 0.82 -3.67 7.27
C LEU A 87 1.77 -4.86 7.28
N VAL A 88 2.34 -5.13 6.12
CA VAL A 88 3.43 -6.11 5.95
C VAL A 88 4.75 -5.36 6.05
N GLN A 89 5.60 -5.84 6.95
CA GLN A 89 6.91 -5.27 7.22
C GLN A 89 7.99 -6.31 6.96
N TYR A 90 9.09 -5.92 6.34
CA TYR A 90 10.29 -6.73 6.17
C TYR A 90 11.46 -6.11 6.93
N ALA A 91 12.10 -6.86 7.82
CA ALA A 91 13.17 -6.40 8.70
C ALA A 91 12.83 -5.09 9.46
N GLY A 92 11.55 -4.88 9.79
CA GLY A 92 11.05 -3.67 10.45
C GLY A 92 10.73 -2.48 9.53
N PHE A 93 10.89 -2.63 8.22
CA PHE A 93 10.50 -1.63 7.22
C PHE A 93 9.13 -1.97 6.61
N PRO A 94 8.17 -1.03 6.55
CA PRO A 94 6.90 -1.26 5.89
C PRO A 94 7.13 -1.42 4.38
N ILE A 95 6.65 -2.54 3.83
CA ILE A 95 6.79 -2.85 2.40
C ILE A 95 5.44 -2.82 1.68
N VAL A 96 4.36 -3.19 2.36
CA VAL A 96 3.02 -3.27 1.76
C VAL A 96 1.97 -2.86 2.78
N CYS A 97 0.99 -2.07 2.31
CA CYS A 97 -0.25 -1.75 3.01
C CYS A 97 -1.42 -2.44 2.30
N GLU A 98 -2.33 -3.04 3.06
CA GLU A 98 -3.44 -3.81 2.51
C GLU A 98 -4.75 -3.51 3.23
N ILE A 99 -5.84 -3.46 2.48
CA ILE A 99 -7.19 -3.52 2.99
C ILE A 99 -7.76 -4.89 2.64
N ALA A 100 -8.21 -5.64 3.63
CA ALA A 100 -8.82 -6.95 3.46
C ALA A 100 -10.30 -6.90 3.85
N ASP A 101 -11.16 -7.46 2.99
CA ASP A 101 -12.61 -7.52 3.17
C ASP A 101 -13.13 -8.90 2.80
N VAL A 102 -14.37 -9.21 3.20
CA VAL A 102 -15.02 -10.51 2.95
C VAL A 102 -15.54 -10.69 1.51
N GLY A 103 -15.27 -9.74 0.62
CA GLY A 103 -15.73 -9.79 -0.76
C GLY A 103 -15.01 -10.87 -1.58
N ASP A 104 -15.70 -11.39 -2.58
CA ASP A 104 -15.25 -12.43 -3.52
C ASP A 104 -14.91 -11.89 -4.91
N GLN A 105 -15.03 -10.58 -5.10
CA GLN A 105 -14.86 -9.91 -6.40
C GLN A 105 -13.39 -9.62 -6.75
N GLU A 106 -12.48 -10.56 -6.49
CA GLU A 106 -11.05 -10.41 -6.77
C GLU A 106 -10.78 -10.14 -8.26
N ASP A 107 -11.35 -10.97 -9.14
CA ASP A 107 -11.13 -10.88 -10.59
C ASP A 107 -11.58 -9.52 -11.16
N ILE A 108 -12.70 -8.99 -10.66
CA ILE A 108 -13.21 -7.69 -11.09
C ILE A 108 -12.28 -6.56 -10.63
N VAL A 109 -11.80 -6.61 -9.38
CA VAL A 109 -10.86 -5.60 -8.85
C VAL A 109 -9.53 -5.66 -9.59
N ALA A 110 -9.02 -6.87 -9.86
CA ALA A 110 -7.78 -7.08 -10.62
C ALA A 110 -7.90 -6.48 -12.03
N LYS A 111 -9.01 -6.76 -12.71
CA LYS A 111 -9.30 -6.21 -14.04
C LYS A 111 -9.38 -4.68 -14.02
N ARG A 112 -10.12 -4.09 -13.07
CA ARG A 112 -10.25 -2.62 -12.96
C ARG A 112 -8.90 -1.94 -12.67
N LEU A 113 -8.06 -2.53 -11.81
CA LEU A 113 -6.71 -2.01 -11.56
C LEU A 113 -5.83 -2.08 -12.82
N ALA A 114 -5.91 -3.16 -13.60
CA ALA A 114 -5.19 -3.28 -14.87
C ALA A 114 -5.69 -2.27 -15.91
N GLU A 115 -7.00 -2.07 -16.03
CA GLU A 115 -7.59 -1.08 -16.94
C GLU A 115 -7.16 0.35 -16.59
N ALA A 116 -7.12 0.69 -15.29
CA ALA A 116 -6.69 2.00 -14.82
C ALA A 116 -5.22 2.33 -15.15
N LEU A 117 -4.36 1.32 -15.30
CA LEU A 117 -2.95 1.50 -15.68
C LEU A 117 -2.79 1.77 -17.18
N VAL A 118 -3.67 1.21 -18.01
CA VAL A 118 -3.62 1.35 -19.47
C VAL A 118 -4.31 2.64 -19.93
N CYS A 119 -5.43 2.98 -19.28
CA CYS A 119 -6.20 4.17 -19.56
C CYS A 119 -6.27 5.01 -18.27
N PRO A 120 -5.25 5.84 -17.98
CA PRO A 120 -5.41 6.84 -16.95
C PRO A 120 -6.59 7.72 -17.36
N ALA A 121 -7.68 7.67 -16.57
CA ALA A 121 -8.90 8.42 -16.87
C ALA A 121 -8.51 9.89 -17.06
N VAL A 122 -8.61 10.38 -18.29
CA VAL A 122 -8.48 11.79 -18.64
C VAL A 122 -9.64 12.51 -17.96
N ALA A 123 -9.32 13.43 -17.06
CA ALA A 123 -10.28 14.18 -16.24
C ALA A 123 -11.16 15.17 -17.04
N ASP A 124 -11.18 15.10 -18.37
CA ASP A 124 -11.79 16.09 -19.26
C ASP A 124 -12.98 15.57 -20.10
N ASP A 125 -13.46 14.34 -19.87
CA ASP A 125 -14.64 13.82 -20.58
C ASP A 125 -15.94 13.96 -19.74
N PRO A 126 -16.91 14.80 -20.18
CA PRO A 126 -18.17 15.00 -19.46
C PRO A 126 -19.11 13.77 -19.44
N ASP A 127 -18.86 12.72 -20.24
CA ASP A 127 -19.63 11.46 -20.19
C ASP A 127 -19.21 10.52 -19.03
N ILE A 128 -18.21 10.90 -18.23
CA ILE A 128 -17.76 10.15 -17.03
C ILE A 128 -18.80 10.19 -15.90
N ALA A 129 -19.81 11.07 -15.97
CA ALA A 129 -20.90 11.16 -14.99
C ALA A 129 -21.80 9.91 -14.87
N HIS A 130 -21.59 8.90 -15.74
CA HIS A 130 -22.32 7.63 -15.71
C HIS A 130 -21.42 6.40 -15.48
N LEU A 131 -20.11 6.60 -15.27
CA LEU A 131 -19.23 5.54 -14.79
C LEU A 131 -19.41 5.44 -13.28
N ASP A 132 -20.22 4.45 -12.87
CA ASP A 132 -20.30 3.82 -11.55
C ASP A 132 -19.18 4.35 -10.61
N GLU A 133 -19.54 5.18 -9.61
CA GLU A 133 -18.56 5.87 -8.75
C GLU A 133 -17.51 4.92 -8.12
N GLY A 134 -17.77 3.60 -8.11
CA GLY A 134 -16.84 2.55 -7.71
C GLY A 134 -15.62 2.32 -8.63
N GLY A 135 -15.48 3.02 -9.76
CA GLY A 135 -14.32 2.92 -10.65
C GLY A 135 -13.19 3.91 -10.35
N PHE A 136 -13.52 5.09 -9.83
CA PHE A 136 -12.57 6.21 -9.68
C PHE A 136 -11.57 5.99 -8.55
N GLY A 137 -11.99 5.35 -7.46
CA GLY A 137 -11.07 5.06 -6.34
C GLY A 137 -9.90 4.17 -6.78
N LEU A 138 -10.12 3.19 -7.65
CA LEU A 138 -9.06 2.30 -8.14
C LEU A 138 -8.13 2.98 -9.15
N SER A 139 -8.61 3.97 -9.91
CA SER A 139 -7.74 4.75 -10.80
C SER A 139 -6.82 5.69 -10.04
N ILE A 140 -7.31 6.32 -8.95
CA ILE A 140 -6.46 7.07 -8.01
C ILE A 140 -5.39 6.15 -7.42
N VAL A 141 -5.78 4.95 -6.95
CA VAL A 141 -4.86 3.96 -6.38
C VAL A 141 -3.78 3.60 -7.40
N ALA A 142 -4.15 3.25 -8.63
CA ALA A 142 -3.19 2.88 -9.68
C ALA A 142 -2.22 4.03 -10.02
N ALA A 143 -2.73 5.27 -10.11
CA ALA A 143 -1.94 6.44 -10.43
C ALA A 143 -0.94 6.79 -9.32
N LEU A 144 -1.40 6.91 -8.07
CA LEU A 144 -0.54 7.30 -6.93
C LEU A 144 0.49 6.21 -6.59
N THR A 145 0.14 4.94 -6.77
CA THR A 145 1.06 3.82 -6.53
C THR A 145 1.96 3.52 -7.73
N LYS A 146 1.79 4.22 -8.86
CA LYS A 146 2.50 3.98 -10.12
C LYS A 146 2.42 2.51 -10.56
N GLY A 147 1.28 1.87 -10.32
CA GLY A 147 1.04 0.45 -10.59
C GLY A 147 1.64 -0.53 -9.59
N HIS A 148 2.28 -0.08 -8.50
CA HIS A 148 2.77 -0.96 -7.43
C HIS A 148 1.63 -1.34 -6.47
N CYS A 149 0.54 -1.86 -7.03
CA CYS A 149 -0.66 -2.27 -6.31
C CYS A 149 -1.26 -3.53 -6.93
N GLY A 150 -2.15 -4.19 -6.21
CA GLY A 150 -2.83 -5.37 -6.72
C GLY A 150 -3.91 -5.86 -5.78
N VAL A 151 -4.45 -7.02 -6.12
CA VAL A 151 -5.42 -7.75 -5.28
C VAL A 151 -4.97 -9.21 -5.17
N ARG A 152 -5.35 -9.87 -4.08
CA ARG A 152 -5.10 -11.29 -3.86
C ARG A 152 -6.14 -11.90 -2.92
N PRO A 153 -6.28 -13.24 -2.87
CA PRO A 153 -7.13 -13.89 -1.88
C PRO A 153 -6.58 -13.64 -0.49
N ALA A 154 -7.47 -13.44 0.47
CA ALA A 154 -7.09 -13.23 1.86
C ALA A 154 -8.03 -13.95 2.82
N ARG A 155 -7.51 -14.29 3.99
CA ARG A 155 -8.32 -14.72 5.13
C ARG A 155 -8.25 -13.64 6.18
N LEU A 156 -9.38 -13.11 6.63
CA LEU A 156 -9.48 -12.11 7.68
C LEU A 156 -8.94 -12.68 9.00
N TYR A 157 -8.10 -11.93 9.71
CA TYR A 157 -7.48 -12.38 10.96
C TYR A 157 -8.49 -12.43 12.10
N HIS A 158 -9.37 -11.44 12.19
CA HIS A 158 -10.32 -11.29 13.29
C HIS A 158 -11.57 -12.16 13.12
N SER A 159 -12.02 -12.43 11.89
CA SER A 159 -13.22 -13.24 11.62
C SER A 159 -12.93 -14.63 11.04
N THR A 160 -11.68 -14.91 10.61
CA THR A 160 -11.27 -16.12 9.88
C THR A 160 -11.98 -16.37 8.55
N GLN A 161 -12.84 -15.45 8.11
CA GLN A 161 -13.56 -15.53 6.84
C GLN A 161 -12.60 -15.38 5.66
N VAL A 162 -12.91 -16.08 4.57
CA VAL A 162 -12.22 -15.90 3.29
C VAL A 162 -12.80 -14.68 2.60
N GLY A 163 -11.94 -13.93 1.93
CA GLY A 163 -12.31 -12.81 1.08
C GLY A 163 -11.10 -12.39 0.25
N LYS A 164 -10.94 -11.10 0.03
CA LYS A 164 -9.86 -10.53 -0.78
C LYS A 164 -9.09 -9.49 0.00
N SER A 165 -7.89 -9.19 -0.47
CA SER A 165 -7.13 -8.05 -0.01
C SER A 165 -6.57 -7.26 -1.17
N VAL A 166 -6.86 -5.96 -1.18
CA VAL A 166 -6.29 -5.00 -2.12
C VAL A 166 -5.11 -4.33 -1.44
N TRP A 167 -3.97 -4.30 -2.11
CA TRP A 167 -2.69 -3.91 -1.53
C TRP A 167 -1.96 -2.90 -2.40
N PHE A 168 -1.08 -2.13 -1.77
CA PHE A 168 -0.12 -1.26 -2.45
C PHE A 168 1.23 -1.27 -1.73
N ALA A 169 2.30 -1.12 -2.50
CA ALA A 169 3.65 -1.02 -1.97
C ALA A 169 3.85 0.36 -1.35
N LEU A 170 4.49 0.38 -0.18
CA LEU A 170 4.94 1.63 0.45
C LEU A 170 6.39 1.89 0.02
N PRO A 171 6.72 3.08 -0.51
CA PRO A 171 8.09 3.46 -0.75
C PRO A 171 8.76 3.71 0.60
N ALA A 172 9.37 2.67 1.16
CA ALA A 172 10.17 2.83 2.36
C ALA A 172 11.32 3.81 2.06
N LEU A 173 11.68 4.61 3.05
CA LEU A 173 12.96 5.30 3.19
C LEU A 173 14.09 4.25 3.33
N GLY A 174 14.22 3.31 2.40
CA GLY A 174 15.41 2.50 2.27
C GLY A 174 16.55 3.44 1.85
N ARG A 175 17.77 3.21 2.38
CA ARG A 175 19.02 3.85 1.91
C ARG A 175 18.85 4.20 0.44
N ARG A 176 18.94 5.51 0.12
CA ARG A 176 18.91 6.03 -1.24
C ARG A 176 19.46 4.94 -2.15
N SER A 177 18.61 4.43 -3.03
CA SER A 177 19.04 3.60 -4.15
C SER A 177 20.37 4.16 -4.61
N CYS A 178 21.40 3.31 -4.64
CA CYS A 178 22.70 3.63 -5.22
C CYS A 178 22.48 4.59 -6.36
N ASP A 179 23.08 5.78 -6.24
CA ASP A 179 23.08 6.84 -7.24
C ASP A 179 22.96 6.18 -8.61
N SER A 180 21.85 6.45 -9.30
CA SER A 180 21.93 6.52 -10.74
C SER A 180 22.87 7.68 -11.03
N ALA A 181 24.17 7.42 -10.94
CA ALA A 181 25.19 8.18 -11.59
C ALA A 181 24.78 8.15 -13.07
N GLN A 182 24.05 9.18 -13.47
CA GLN A 182 24.00 9.51 -14.88
C GLN A 182 25.46 9.74 -15.26
N PRO A 183 26.01 9.00 -16.24
CA PRO A 183 27.27 9.43 -16.80
C PRO A 183 27.00 10.83 -17.38
N GLU A 184 27.60 11.85 -16.77
CA GLU A 184 27.80 13.15 -17.39
C GLU A 184 28.52 12.86 -18.71
N PHE A 185 27.75 12.86 -19.79
CA PHE A 185 28.30 12.90 -21.14
C PHE A 185 28.84 14.32 -21.33
N ASP A 186 30.11 14.52 -21.02
CA ASP A 186 30.86 15.70 -21.43
C ASP A 186 31.00 15.65 -22.97
N PRO A 187 30.37 16.55 -23.73
CA PRO A 187 30.43 16.51 -25.20
C PRO A 187 31.78 17.03 -25.75
N GLU A 188 32.70 17.49 -24.90
CA GLU A 188 33.88 18.26 -25.32
C GLU A 188 35.21 17.49 -25.38
N GLU A 189 35.24 16.18 -25.07
CA GLU A 189 36.49 15.39 -25.09
C GLU A 189 36.54 14.29 -26.18
N SER A 190 35.74 14.40 -27.24
CA SER A 190 35.76 13.44 -28.38
C SER A 190 36.23 14.06 -29.71
N ALA A 191 36.89 15.22 -29.70
CA ALA A 191 37.38 15.88 -30.93
C ALA A 191 38.90 16.10 -31.01
N ALA A 192 39.69 15.71 -30.01
CA ALA A 192 41.12 16.06 -29.94
C ALA A 192 42.11 14.91 -30.25
N LYS A 193 41.69 13.83 -30.92
CA LYS A 193 42.60 12.72 -31.26
C LYS A 193 42.49 12.24 -32.70
N ALA A 194 42.62 13.19 -33.64
CA ALA A 194 42.93 12.90 -35.04
C ALA A 194 43.99 13.89 -35.55
N GLN A 195 45.19 13.83 -34.97
CA GLN A 195 46.37 14.45 -35.56
C GLN A 195 47.51 13.43 -35.55
N SER A 196 47.62 12.71 -36.67
CA SER A 196 48.80 11.90 -36.99
C SER A 196 49.94 12.83 -37.40
N PRO A 197 51.17 12.60 -36.92
CA PRO A 197 52.33 13.39 -37.31
C PRO A 197 52.89 12.95 -38.65
N SER A 198 53.26 13.95 -39.47
CA SER A 198 54.14 13.82 -40.61
C SER A 198 55.49 13.22 -40.20
N LEU A 199 55.98 12.24 -40.97
CA LEU A 199 57.37 11.77 -40.90
C LEU A 199 58.12 12.22 -42.17
N PRO A 200 59.39 12.68 -42.05
CA PRO A 200 60.18 13.18 -43.17
C PRO A 200 61.10 12.11 -43.79
N LEU A 201 61.62 12.50 -44.97
CA LEU A 201 62.62 11.93 -45.88
C LEU A 201 62.12 10.90 -46.90
#